data_AF-A0A3D2N0K9-F1
#
_entry.id   AF-A0A3D2N0K9-F1
#
_cell.length_a   1.000
_cell.length_b   1.000
_cell.length_c   1.000
_cell.angle_alpha   90.00
_cell.angle_beta   90.00
_cell.angle_gamma   90.00
#
_symmetry.space_group_name_H-M   'P 1'
#
loop_
_entity.id
_entity.type
_entity.pdbx_description
1 polymer ?
#
loop_
_entity_poly.entity_id
_entity_poly.type
_entity_poly.pdbx_seq_one_letter_code
_entity_poly.pdbx_strand_id
1 'polypeptide(L)'
;MNYRKYEELLRRTYRTAPAPLESGVQALVFMYLDELFENCIGYEPVIIDRMRKDSVYGTCGGVSDIAIVRNDLDYDNSKIDKDTEKSKIRFCVEVKKVTESIDKDKDNYRIQFLGHLLTFGEGMITNGKKWEHYRFEPSENDKNILKPMIEKYITLNEKKEKTEEENEQLKSLKNKITEHHSVKELFKNPLVSFELVKHKDKKLKVDPNIFLELTKYVCVLIQELNKIEVVK
;
A
#
# COMPACT_ATOMS: atom_id res chain seq x y z
N MET A 1 -0.02 -12.94 12.84
CA MET A 1 0.65 -14.24 12.74
C MET A 1 2.15 -14.06 12.96
N ASN A 2 2.83 -14.88 13.77
CA ASN A 2 4.28 -14.73 13.90
C ASN A 2 4.99 -14.87 12.54
N TYR A 3 6.08 -14.13 12.35
CA TYR A 3 6.77 -14.02 11.06
C TYR A 3 7.15 -15.37 10.44
N ARG A 4 7.58 -16.33 11.27
CA ARG A 4 7.98 -17.66 10.80
C ARG A 4 6.79 -18.39 10.16
N LYS A 5 5.60 -18.27 10.75
CA LYS A 5 4.36 -18.81 10.19
C LYS A 5 3.92 -18.06 8.93
N TYR A 6 4.08 -16.73 8.88
CA TYR A 6 3.83 -15.93 7.67
C TYR A 6 4.73 -16.35 6.52
N GLU A 7 6.05 -16.44 6.76
CA GLU A 7 7.02 -16.87 5.76
C GLU A 7 6.77 -18.30 5.30
N GLU A 8 6.42 -19.21 6.21
CA GLU A 8 6.10 -20.59 5.87
C GLU A 8 4.84 -20.71 5.02
N LEU A 9 3.78 -19.96 5.36
CA LEU A 9 2.55 -19.93 4.57
C LEU A 9 2.79 -19.29 3.21
N LEU A 10 3.50 -18.16 3.14
CA LEU A 10 3.91 -17.56 1.87
C LEU A 10 4.72 -18.57 1.03
N ARG A 11 5.68 -19.28 1.63
CA ARG A 11 6.45 -20.38 1.01
C ARG A 11 5.57 -21.50 0.46
N ARG A 12 4.55 -21.94 1.20
CA ARG A 12 3.59 -22.95 0.76
C ARG A 12 2.75 -22.42 -0.41
N THR A 13 2.27 -21.19 -0.31
CA THR A 13 1.58 -20.44 -1.37
C THR A 13 2.36 -20.42 -2.69
N TYR A 14 3.72 -20.40 -2.66
CA TYR A 14 4.52 -20.58 -3.89
C TYR A 14 4.63 -22.04 -4.40
N ARG A 15 4.57 -23.03 -3.49
CA ARG A 15 4.99 -24.42 -3.77
C ARG A 15 3.84 -25.36 -4.12
N THR A 16 2.65 -25.16 -3.55
CA THR A 16 1.58 -26.17 -3.59
C THR A 16 0.53 -26.00 -4.68
N ALA A 17 0.51 -24.89 -5.42
CA ALA A 17 -0.30 -24.73 -6.64
C ALA A 17 0.15 -23.47 -7.40
N PRO A 18 -0.10 -23.36 -8.73
CA PRO A 18 -0.04 -22.08 -9.44
C PRO A 18 -1.25 -21.21 -9.04
N ALA A 19 -1.39 -20.92 -7.76
CA ALA A 19 -2.37 -20.03 -7.18
C ALA A 19 -1.96 -19.79 -5.72
N PRO A 20 -2.02 -18.54 -5.27
CA PRO A 20 -3.17 -17.70 -5.51
C PRO A 20 -2.84 -16.47 -6.36
N LEU A 21 -3.80 -16.17 -7.23
CA LEU A 21 -4.19 -14.82 -7.60
C LEU A 21 -3.98 -13.89 -6.40
N GLU A 22 -3.61 -12.65 -6.65
CA GLU A 22 -3.47 -11.50 -5.73
C GLU A 22 -4.18 -11.65 -4.36
N SER A 23 -5.44 -12.10 -4.38
CA SER A 23 -6.29 -12.42 -3.23
C SER A 23 -5.68 -13.30 -2.13
N GLY A 24 -4.86 -14.31 -2.45
CA GLY A 24 -4.26 -15.13 -1.40
C GLY A 24 -3.01 -14.51 -0.77
N VAL A 25 -2.32 -13.63 -1.50
CA VAL A 25 -1.28 -12.76 -0.91
C VAL A 25 -1.93 -11.73 0.00
N GLN A 26 -3.03 -11.13 -0.45
CA GLN A 26 -3.83 -10.18 0.33
C GLN A 26 -4.35 -10.81 1.63
N ALA A 27 -4.87 -12.03 1.60
CA ALA A 27 -5.29 -12.74 2.81
C ALA A 27 -4.13 -12.93 3.80
N LEU A 28 -2.94 -13.32 3.31
CA LEU A 28 -1.75 -13.47 4.17
C LEU A 28 -1.29 -12.13 4.75
N VAL A 29 -1.25 -11.08 3.93
CA VAL A 29 -0.90 -9.71 4.34
C VAL A 29 -1.86 -9.22 5.42
N PHE A 30 -3.18 -9.39 5.20
CA PHE A 30 -4.20 -9.04 6.17
C PHE A 30 -4.00 -9.77 7.50
N MET A 31 -3.87 -11.11 7.50
CA MET A 31 -3.64 -11.89 8.72
C MET A 31 -2.33 -11.53 9.45
N TYR A 32 -1.35 -11.00 8.72
CA TYR A 32 -0.11 -10.52 9.30
C TYR A 32 -0.32 -9.16 9.98
N LEU A 33 -0.96 -8.20 9.28
CA LEU A 33 -1.31 -6.90 9.83
C LEU A 33 -2.27 -7.03 11.02
N ASP A 34 -3.27 -7.90 10.96
CA ASP A 34 -4.27 -8.10 12.01
C ASP A 34 -3.63 -8.44 13.37
N GLU A 35 -2.72 -9.42 13.44
CA GLU A 35 -2.00 -9.71 14.70
C GLU A 35 -1.03 -8.60 15.11
N LEU A 36 -0.45 -7.86 14.15
CA LEU A 36 0.41 -6.72 14.49
C LEU A 36 -0.40 -5.61 15.15
N PHE A 37 -1.61 -5.37 14.65
CA PHE A 37 -2.52 -4.35 15.15
C PHE A 37 -3.39 -4.83 16.33
N GLU A 38 -3.41 -6.13 16.65
CA GLU A 38 -4.13 -6.70 17.80
C GLU A 38 -3.75 -6.01 19.13
N ASN A 39 -2.50 -5.55 19.26
CA ASN A 39 -2.01 -4.85 20.45
C ASN A 39 -1.94 -3.31 20.27
N CYS A 40 -2.48 -2.79 19.18
CA CYS A 40 -2.46 -1.37 18.87
C CYS A 40 -3.75 -0.70 19.33
N ILE A 41 -3.62 0.20 20.29
CA ILE A 41 -4.74 1.04 20.69
C ILE A 41 -4.99 2.04 19.56
N GLY A 42 -6.24 2.18 19.14
CA GLY A 42 -6.63 3.23 18.21
C GLY A 42 -6.63 2.85 16.73
N TYR A 43 -6.14 1.69 16.28
CA TYR A 43 -6.12 1.33 14.85
C TYR A 43 -6.34 -0.16 14.56
N GLU A 44 -6.95 -0.46 13.42
CA GLU A 44 -7.17 -1.82 12.91
C GLU A 44 -7.05 -1.91 11.38
N PRO A 45 -6.64 -3.06 10.81
CA PRO A 45 -6.68 -3.29 9.37
C PRO A 45 -8.08 -3.69 8.91
N VAL A 46 -8.51 -3.21 7.74
CA VAL A 46 -9.78 -3.54 7.10
C VAL A 46 -9.57 -3.84 5.63
N ILE A 47 -10.16 -4.93 5.12
CA ILE A 47 -10.17 -5.25 3.69
C ILE A 47 -11.19 -4.36 2.96
N ILE A 48 -10.75 -3.64 1.93
CA ILE A 48 -11.57 -2.62 1.23
C ILE A 48 -11.61 -2.79 -0.30
N ASP A 49 -10.89 -3.77 -0.87
CA ASP A 49 -10.79 -4.06 -2.32
C ASP A 49 -12.13 -4.21 -3.07
N ARG A 50 -13.22 -4.54 -2.35
CA ARG A 50 -14.57 -4.74 -2.91
C ARG A 50 -15.49 -3.53 -2.75
N MET A 51 -14.98 -2.40 -2.26
CA MET A 51 -15.80 -1.21 -2.06
C MET A 51 -15.94 -0.39 -3.33
N ARG A 52 -17.02 0.40 -3.40
CA ARG A 52 -17.29 1.30 -4.53
C ARG A 52 -16.40 2.56 -4.44
N LYS A 53 -16.11 3.17 -5.60
CA LYS A 53 -15.28 4.40 -5.71
C LYS A 53 -15.90 5.64 -5.04
N ASP A 54 -17.18 5.63 -4.73
CA ASP A 54 -17.90 6.69 -3.99
C ASP A 54 -17.84 6.51 -2.46
N SER A 55 -17.14 5.48 -1.97
CA SER A 55 -16.89 5.28 -0.54
C SER A 55 -15.83 6.25 -0.01
N VAL A 56 -15.70 6.31 1.32
CA VAL A 56 -14.65 7.07 2.03
C VAL A 56 -13.23 6.62 1.65
N TYR A 57 -13.09 5.37 1.16
CA TYR A 57 -11.84 4.79 0.68
C TYR A 57 -11.55 5.13 -0.79
N GLY A 58 -12.49 5.78 -1.48
CA GLY A 58 -12.37 6.18 -2.86
C GLY A 58 -11.30 7.26 -3.08
N THR A 59 -10.42 7.00 -4.04
CA THR A 59 -9.36 7.91 -4.50
C THR A 59 -9.40 8.07 -6.02
N CYS A 60 -8.59 8.98 -6.58
CA CYS A 60 -8.40 9.01 -8.02
C CYS A 60 -7.76 7.70 -8.54
N GLY A 61 -7.00 6.99 -7.70
CA GLY A 61 -6.45 5.64 -7.88
C GLY A 61 -7.45 4.48 -7.80
N GLY A 62 -8.73 4.74 -7.51
CA GLY A 62 -9.68 3.69 -7.14
C GLY A 62 -9.61 3.40 -5.63
N VAL A 63 -9.74 2.13 -5.26
CA VAL A 63 -9.76 1.66 -3.87
C VAL A 63 -8.62 0.65 -3.69
N SER A 64 -7.81 0.82 -2.66
CA SER A 64 -6.71 -0.10 -2.33
C SER A 64 -7.23 -1.44 -1.80
N ASP A 65 -6.34 -2.41 -1.57
CA ASP A 65 -6.76 -3.71 -1.09
C ASP A 65 -7.14 -3.73 0.40
N ILE A 66 -6.35 -3.02 1.21
CA ILE A 66 -6.49 -2.94 2.68
C ILE A 66 -6.32 -1.48 3.12
N ALA A 67 -7.03 -1.07 4.16
CA ALA A 67 -6.83 0.20 4.85
C ALA A 67 -6.47 -0.05 6.32
N ILE A 68 -5.62 0.80 6.88
CA ILE A 68 -5.45 0.91 8.33
C ILE A 68 -6.31 2.07 8.81
N VAL A 69 -7.31 1.76 9.60
CA VAL A 69 -8.34 2.71 10.05
C VAL A 69 -8.30 2.87 11.55
N ARG A 70 -8.73 4.04 12.03
CA ARG A 70 -8.81 4.34 13.45
C ARG A 70 -9.96 3.52 14.08
N ASN A 71 -9.69 2.85 15.20
CA ASN A 71 -10.63 1.94 15.88
C ASN A 71 -11.41 2.60 17.04
N ASP A 72 -11.52 3.93 17.05
CA ASP A 72 -12.34 4.63 18.04
C ASP A 72 -13.81 4.27 17.85
N LEU A 73 -14.31 3.48 18.80
CA LEU A 73 -15.49 2.62 18.79
C LEU A 73 -16.87 3.28 18.57
N ASP A 74 -16.95 4.57 18.28
CA ASP A 74 -18.23 5.23 18.00
C ASP A 74 -18.27 5.74 16.56
N TYR A 75 -18.74 4.88 15.66
CA TYR A 75 -19.17 5.29 14.33
C TYR A 75 -20.49 6.07 14.47
N ASP A 76 -20.40 7.33 14.90
CA ASP A 76 -21.52 8.26 14.89
C ASP A 76 -21.84 8.65 13.44
N ASN A 77 -22.61 7.77 12.79
CA ASN A 77 -23.20 7.95 11.46
C ASN A 77 -24.03 9.24 11.32
N SER A 78 -24.35 9.93 12.41
CA SER A 78 -25.14 11.15 12.38
C SER A 78 -24.31 12.41 12.07
N LYS A 79 -22.98 12.32 12.11
CA LYS A 79 -22.06 13.45 11.84
C LYS A 79 -21.31 13.24 10.53
N ILE A 80 -21.96 13.65 9.43
CA ILE A 80 -21.36 13.70 8.10
C ILE A 80 -20.42 14.91 8.04
N ASP A 81 -19.22 14.79 8.63
CA ASP A 81 -18.12 15.69 8.32
C ASP A 81 -17.27 15.03 7.24
N LYS A 82 -17.48 15.44 5.99
CA LYS A 82 -16.83 14.86 4.79
C LYS A 82 -15.29 14.95 4.81
N ASP A 83 -14.74 15.85 5.64
CA ASP A 83 -13.30 15.99 5.85
C ASP A 83 -12.77 15.18 7.05
N THR A 84 -13.64 14.63 7.91
CA THR A 84 -13.22 13.80 9.06
C THR A 84 -13.23 12.31 8.73
N GLU A 85 -14.07 11.82 7.82
CA GLU A 85 -14.16 10.38 7.55
C GLU A 85 -12.88 9.82 6.93
N LYS A 86 -12.27 10.53 5.98
CA LYS A 86 -10.96 10.15 5.42
C LYS A 86 -9.83 10.31 6.41
N SER A 87 -9.94 11.24 7.37
CA SER A 87 -8.94 11.42 8.44
C SER A 87 -8.85 10.22 9.39
N LYS A 88 -9.87 9.36 9.41
CA LYS A 88 -9.86 8.09 10.15
C LYS A 88 -9.03 7.02 9.44
N ILE A 89 -8.76 7.16 8.15
CA ILE A 89 -7.86 6.27 7.41
C ILE A 89 -6.44 6.79 7.59
N ARG A 90 -5.58 6.00 8.23
CA ARG A 90 -4.19 6.40 8.46
C ARG A 90 -3.34 6.25 7.21
N PHE A 91 -3.46 5.11 6.54
CA PHE A 91 -2.83 4.80 5.27
C PHE A 91 -3.50 3.58 4.63
N CYS A 92 -3.24 3.38 3.34
CA CYS A 92 -3.72 2.22 2.60
C CYS A 92 -2.56 1.28 2.23
N VAL A 93 -2.88 0.00 2.07
CA VAL A 93 -1.95 -1.04 1.63
C VAL A 93 -2.44 -1.59 0.30
N GLU A 94 -1.62 -1.40 -0.73
CA GLU A 94 -1.79 -2.02 -2.03
C GLU A 94 -1.04 -3.37 -2.03
N VAL A 95 -1.76 -4.44 -2.33
CA VAL A 95 -1.23 -5.79 -2.41
C VAL A 95 -1.12 -6.20 -3.87
N LYS A 96 -0.01 -6.84 -4.21
CA LYS A 96 0.29 -7.33 -5.55
C LYS A 96 0.56 -8.82 -5.51
N LYS A 97 0.48 -9.45 -6.68
CA LYS A 97 0.85 -10.86 -6.81
C LYS A 97 2.31 -11.03 -6.46
N VAL A 98 2.62 -12.15 -5.83
CA VAL A 98 3.98 -12.45 -5.34
C VAL A 98 5.05 -12.46 -6.44
N THR A 99 4.64 -12.69 -7.69
CA THR A 99 5.50 -12.69 -8.89
C THR A 99 5.72 -11.30 -9.48
N GLU A 100 4.92 -10.31 -9.10
CA GLU A 100 5.06 -8.93 -9.55
C GLU A 100 6.23 -8.28 -8.80
N SER A 101 7.05 -7.55 -9.55
CA SER A 101 8.21 -6.86 -8.99
C SER A 101 7.77 -5.48 -8.52
N ILE A 102 8.01 -5.16 -7.25
CA ILE A 102 7.73 -3.82 -6.72
C ILE A 102 8.77 -2.81 -7.22
N ASP A 103 10.01 -3.24 -7.45
CA ASP A 103 11.14 -2.40 -7.88
C ASP A 103 11.05 -1.81 -9.29
N LYS A 104 10.33 -2.47 -10.21
CA LYS A 104 10.38 -2.12 -11.62
C LYS A 104 9.24 -1.17 -11.97
N ASP A 105 9.58 -0.03 -12.59
CA ASP A 105 8.71 0.98 -13.21
C ASP A 105 7.75 0.46 -14.31
N LYS A 106 7.57 -0.86 -14.43
CA LYS A 106 6.85 -1.45 -15.56
C LYS A 106 5.34 -1.29 -15.46
N ASP A 107 4.79 -1.09 -14.28
CA ASP A 107 3.37 -1.32 -14.11
C ASP A 107 2.56 -0.03 -13.89
N ASN A 108 1.39 -0.02 -14.54
CA ASN A 108 0.38 1.04 -14.43
C ASN A 108 -0.09 1.23 -12.97
N TYR A 109 0.17 0.27 -12.08
CA TYR A 109 -0.22 0.33 -10.68
C TYR A 109 0.53 1.41 -9.88
N ARG A 110 1.77 1.83 -10.24
CA ARG A 110 2.46 2.90 -9.48
C ARG A 110 1.73 4.24 -9.61
N ILE A 111 1.15 4.51 -10.77
CA ILE A 111 0.32 5.70 -11.00
C ILE A 111 -1.00 5.57 -10.22
N GLN A 112 -1.58 4.37 -10.18
CA GLN A 112 -2.75 4.08 -9.36
C GLN A 112 -2.47 4.33 -7.87
N PHE A 113 -1.37 3.78 -7.36
CA PHE A 113 -0.92 3.96 -5.98
C PHE A 113 -0.57 5.41 -5.66
N LEU A 114 0.00 6.16 -6.60
CA LEU A 114 0.18 7.61 -6.45
C LEU A 114 -1.17 8.33 -6.25
N GLY A 115 -2.24 7.85 -6.88
CA GLY A 115 -3.59 8.34 -6.61
C GLY A 115 -4.07 8.07 -5.18
N HIS A 116 -3.70 6.93 -4.60
CA HIS A 116 -3.92 6.65 -3.17
C HIS A 116 -3.13 7.64 -2.29
N LEU A 117 -1.83 7.80 -2.56
CA LEU A 117 -0.95 8.70 -1.82
C LEU A 117 -1.36 10.17 -1.88
N LEU A 118 -1.87 10.65 -3.02
CA LEU A 118 -2.40 12.02 -3.13
C LEU A 118 -3.61 12.27 -2.23
N THR A 119 -4.35 11.21 -1.90
CA THR A 119 -5.56 11.30 -1.07
C THR A 119 -5.23 11.14 0.41
N PHE A 120 -4.40 10.16 0.76
CA PHE A 120 -4.14 9.79 2.15
C PHE A 120 -2.78 10.26 2.68
N GLY A 121 -1.88 10.74 1.82
CA GLY A 121 -0.53 11.18 2.17
C GLY A 121 0.45 10.03 2.46
N GLU A 122 -0.04 8.84 2.80
CA GLU A 122 0.79 7.72 3.21
C GLU A 122 0.20 6.39 2.73
N GLY A 123 1.07 5.43 2.42
CA GLY A 123 0.66 4.14 1.90
C GLY A 123 1.78 3.11 1.85
N MET A 124 1.41 1.84 1.75
CA MET A 124 2.33 0.74 1.52
C MET A 124 2.00 0.01 0.22
N ILE A 125 3.04 -0.47 -0.46
CA ILE A 125 2.90 -1.48 -1.52
C ILE A 125 3.61 -2.75 -1.07
N THR A 126 2.97 -3.90 -1.26
CA THR A 126 3.59 -5.20 -0.99
C THR A 126 3.16 -6.26 -1.99
N ASN A 127 4.05 -7.19 -2.29
CA ASN A 127 3.71 -8.44 -2.96
C ASN A 127 3.78 -9.63 -1.98
N GLY A 128 3.74 -9.36 -0.68
CA GLY A 128 3.98 -10.30 0.42
C GLY A 128 5.46 -10.62 0.67
N LYS A 129 6.31 -10.54 -0.36
CA LYS A 129 7.77 -10.76 -0.23
C LYS A 129 8.53 -9.46 0.02
N LYS A 130 8.26 -8.43 -0.75
CA LYS A 130 8.83 -7.10 -0.59
C LYS A 130 7.74 -6.18 -0.08
N TRP A 131 8.14 -5.23 0.75
CA TRP A 131 7.26 -4.21 1.27
C TRP A 131 7.98 -2.88 1.16
N GLU A 132 7.27 -1.90 0.66
CA GLU A 132 7.75 -0.54 0.53
C GLU A 132 6.70 0.40 1.11
N HIS A 133 7.17 1.30 1.96
CA HIS A 133 6.35 2.32 2.56
C HIS A 133 6.70 3.68 1.97
N TYR A 134 5.66 4.45 1.68
CA TYR A 134 5.74 5.74 1.04
C TYR A 134 4.96 6.76 1.83
N ARG A 135 5.62 7.88 2.15
CA ARG A 135 4.97 9.11 2.60
C ARG A 135 5.14 10.15 1.52
N PHE A 136 4.04 10.75 1.10
CA PHE A 136 3.99 11.75 0.05
C PHE A 136 3.25 12.98 0.55
N GLU A 137 4.03 14.04 0.79
CA GLU A 137 3.54 15.35 1.18
C GLU A 137 3.80 16.35 0.04
N PRO A 138 3.09 16.24 -1.09
CA PRO A 138 3.29 17.13 -2.23
C PRO A 138 2.88 18.55 -1.87
N SER A 139 3.57 19.52 -2.47
CA SER A 139 3.14 20.91 -2.43
C SER A 139 1.76 21.07 -3.08
N GLU A 140 1.05 22.15 -2.77
CA GLU A 140 -0.25 22.42 -3.39
C GLU A 140 -0.14 22.53 -4.92
N ASN A 141 0.98 23.06 -5.41
CA ASN A 141 1.27 23.11 -6.83
C ASN A 141 1.43 21.70 -7.44
N ASP A 142 2.17 20.81 -6.76
CA ASP A 142 2.33 19.43 -7.22
C ASP A 142 0.97 18.71 -7.26
N LYS A 143 0.11 18.91 -6.26
CA LYS A 143 -1.25 18.34 -6.25
C LYS A 143 -2.07 18.84 -7.43
N ASN A 144 -2.07 20.15 -7.68
CA ASN A 144 -2.81 20.77 -8.77
C ASN A 144 -2.36 20.30 -10.16
N ILE A 145 -1.08 19.90 -10.30
CA ILE A 145 -0.54 19.34 -11.55
C ILE A 145 -0.84 17.85 -11.65
N LEU A 146 -0.51 17.07 -10.61
CA LEU A 146 -0.52 15.61 -10.65
C LEU A 146 -1.94 15.05 -10.64
N LYS A 147 -2.84 15.59 -9.81
CA LYS A 147 -4.19 15.02 -9.62
C LYS A 147 -4.98 14.97 -10.94
N PRO A 148 -5.11 16.05 -11.74
CA PRO A 148 -5.83 15.99 -13.00
C PRO A 148 -5.17 15.04 -14.02
N MET A 149 -3.83 14.97 -14.03
CA MET A 149 -3.09 14.09 -14.93
C MET A 149 -3.34 12.61 -14.60
N ILE A 150 -3.37 12.26 -13.32
CA ILE A 150 -3.62 10.90 -12.84
C ILE A 150 -5.07 10.51 -13.07
N GLU A 151 -6.04 11.39 -12.77
CA GLU A 151 -7.45 11.15 -13.05
C GLU A 151 -7.69 10.88 -14.54
N LYS A 152 -7.10 11.72 -15.41
CA LYS A 152 -7.18 11.51 -16.87
C LYS A 152 -6.51 10.20 -17.30
N TYR A 153 -5.34 9.89 -16.76
CA TYR A 153 -4.63 8.64 -17.04
C TYR A 153 -5.48 7.42 -16.67
N ILE A 154 -6.06 7.39 -15.48
CA ILE A 154 -6.87 6.27 -14.99
C ILE A 154 -8.15 6.12 -15.80
N THR A 155 -8.85 7.23 -16.07
CA THR A 155 -10.06 7.24 -16.90
C THR A 155 -9.78 6.67 -18.29
N LEU A 156 -8.67 7.08 -18.91
CA LEU A 156 -8.27 6.52 -20.20
C LEU A 156 -7.89 5.05 -20.06
N ASN A 157 -7.09 4.67 -19.08
CA ASN A 157 -6.59 3.31 -18.90
C ASN A 157 -7.73 2.29 -18.73
N GLU A 158 -8.83 2.67 -18.06
CA GLU A 158 -10.02 1.85 -17.83
C GLU A 158 -10.89 1.61 -19.08
N LYS A 159 -10.68 2.36 -20.17
CA LYS A 159 -11.40 2.13 -21.42
C LYS A 159 -11.05 0.77 -22.01
N LYS A 160 -12.08 -0.05 -22.30
CA LYS A 160 -11.95 -1.38 -22.93
C LYS A 160 -11.35 -1.30 -24.33
N GLU A 161 -11.78 -0.32 -25.11
CA GLU A 161 -11.27 -0.02 -26.45
C GLU A 161 -10.74 1.41 -26.47
N LYS A 162 -9.56 1.59 -27.08
CA LYS A 162 -8.86 2.87 -27.17
C LYS A 162 -8.47 3.09 -28.61
N THR A 163 -8.66 4.31 -29.10
CA THR A 163 -8.09 4.77 -30.37
C THR A 163 -6.57 4.85 -30.28
N GLU A 164 -5.90 4.92 -31.43
CA GLU A 164 -4.45 5.11 -31.49
C GLU A 164 -4.02 6.41 -30.81
N GLU A 165 -4.77 7.50 -31.04
CA GLU A 165 -4.55 8.79 -30.38
C GLU A 165 -4.66 8.68 -28.84
N GLU A 166 -5.66 7.96 -28.33
CA GLU A 166 -5.81 7.75 -26.88
C GLU A 166 -4.67 6.91 -26.28
N ASN A 167 -4.13 5.95 -27.02
CA ASN A 167 -2.95 5.19 -26.59
C ASN A 167 -1.69 6.08 -26.55
N GLU A 168 -1.51 6.97 -27.52
CA GLU A 168 -0.43 7.96 -27.51
C GLU A 168 -0.58 8.95 -26.35
N GLN A 169 -1.79 9.44 -26.11
CA GLN A 169 -2.10 10.31 -24.97
C GLN A 169 -1.82 9.60 -23.65
N LEU A 170 -2.19 8.33 -23.50
CA LEU A 170 -1.94 7.52 -22.30
C LEU A 170 -0.42 7.37 -22.04
N LYS A 171 0.36 7.09 -23.09
CA LYS A 171 1.82 6.97 -23.01
C LYS A 171 2.47 8.31 -22.64
N SER A 172 1.99 9.41 -23.23
CA SER A 172 2.44 10.77 -22.93
C SER A 172 2.14 11.15 -21.47
N LEU A 173 0.93 10.86 -20.98
CA LEU A 173 0.55 11.08 -19.58
C LEU A 173 1.42 10.26 -18.62
N LYS A 174 1.61 8.96 -18.89
CA LYS A 174 2.48 8.09 -18.09
C LYS A 174 3.86 8.71 -17.92
N ASN A 175 4.48 9.08 -19.04
CA ASN A 175 5.81 9.70 -19.03
C ASN A 175 5.82 11.01 -18.24
N LYS A 176 4.86 11.92 -18.46
CA LYS A 176 4.82 13.19 -17.73
C LYS A 176 4.65 13.00 -16.21
N ILE A 177 3.82 12.04 -15.79
CA ILE A 177 3.61 11.73 -14.37
C ILE A 177 4.89 11.15 -13.77
N THR A 178 5.45 10.10 -14.37
CA THR A 178 6.64 9.43 -13.84
C THR A 178 7.87 10.32 -13.88
N GLU A 179 7.93 11.26 -14.83
CA GLU A 179 9.04 12.19 -14.97
C GLU A 179 8.95 13.41 -14.04
N HIS A 180 7.81 13.63 -13.39
CA HIS A 180 7.63 14.72 -12.45
C HIS A 180 8.60 14.56 -11.27
N HIS A 181 9.30 15.64 -10.90
CA HIS A 181 10.39 15.60 -9.94
C HIS A 181 10.01 14.95 -8.60
N SER A 182 8.90 15.37 -7.98
CA SER A 182 8.41 14.82 -6.71
C SER A 182 8.03 13.34 -6.81
N VAL A 183 7.55 12.89 -7.98
CA VAL A 183 7.19 11.48 -8.21
C VAL A 183 8.44 10.62 -8.40
N LYS A 184 9.43 11.11 -9.16
CA LYS A 184 10.72 10.44 -9.30
C LYS A 184 11.42 10.26 -7.96
N GLU A 185 11.43 11.30 -7.14
CA GLU A 185 12.07 11.26 -5.83
C GLU A 185 11.38 10.29 -4.89
N LEU A 186 10.05 10.33 -4.83
CA LEU A 186 9.21 9.44 -4.03
C LEU A 186 9.54 7.96 -4.28
N PHE A 187 9.51 7.52 -5.55
CA PHE A 187 9.73 6.10 -5.88
C PHE A 187 11.20 5.67 -5.88
N LYS A 188 12.15 6.61 -5.87
CA LYS A 188 13.58 6.29 -5.67
C LYS A 188 13.93 6.08 -4.20
N ASN A 189 13.22 6.77 -3.31
CA ASN A 189 13.52 6.81 -1.88
C ASN A 189 12.28 6.45 -1.07
N PRO A 190 11.83 5.17 -1.09
CA PRO A 190 10.82 4.73 -0.14
C PRO A 190 11.30 5.04 1.28
N LEU A 191 10.38 5.48 2.14
CA LEU A 191 10.71 5.81 3.52
C LEU A 191 11.28 4.58 4.24
N VAL A 192 10.69 3.42 3.96
CA VAL A 192 11.19 2.11 4.40
C VAL A 192 10.98 1.10 3.29
N SER A 193 11.98 0.25 3.07
CA SER A 193 11.92 -0.87 2.11
C SER A 193 12.61 -2.09 2.71
N PHE A 194 11.92 -3.22 2.73
CA PHE A 194 12.51 -4.50 3.13
C PHE A 194 11.99 -5.64 2.25
N GLU A 195 12.81 -6.69 2.13
CA GLU A 195 12.50 -7.87 1.33
C GLU A 195 12.75 -9.16 2.12
N LEU A 196 11.82 -10.11 2.01
CA LEU A 196 11.97 -11.46 2.53
C LEU A 196 12.99 -12.22 1.68
N VAL A 197 14.23 -12.33 2.16
CA VAL A 197 15.30 -13.06 1.48
C VAL A 197 15.37 -14.51 1.99
N LYS A 198 15.55 -15.45 1.06
CA LYS A 198 15.77 -16.87 1.40
C LYS A 198 17.17 -17.05 1.99
N HIS A 199 17.29 -17.48 3.25
CA HIS A 199 18.56 -17.99 3.76
C HIS A 199 18.96 -19.26 2.97
N LYS A 200 20.19 -19.27 2.42
CA LYS A 200 20.71 -20.35 1.55
C LYS A 200 20.91 -21.69 2.26
N ASP A 201 20.93 -21.72 3.59
CA ASP A 201 21.19 -22.95 4.33
C ASP A 201 19.92 -23.75 4.61
N LYS A 202 19.95 -25.05 4.28
CA LYS A 202 18.91 -26.05 4.61
C LYS A 202 18.73 -26.29 6.12
N LYS A 203 19.27 -25.41 6.97
CA LYS A 203 18.89 -25.24 8.38
C LYS A 203 18.43 -23.81 8.57
N LEU A 204 17.19 -23.63 9.01
CA LEU A 204 16.61 -22.35 9.39
C LEU A 204 17.49 -21.69 10.47
N LYS A 205 18.39 -20.80 10.06
CA LYS A 205 18.76 -19.65 10.87
C LYS A 205 17.87 -18.52 10.39
N VAL A 206 16.80 -18.26 11.13
CA VAL A 206 16.09 -16.99 11.05
C VAL A 206 17.08 -15.96 11.55
N ASP A 207 17.52 -15.03 10.70
CA ASP A 207 18.24 -13.85 11.19
C ASP A 207 17.27 -13.07 12.11
N PRO A 208 17.53 -13.00 13.43
CA PRO A 208 16.68 -12.27 14.36
C PRO A 208 16.52 -10.79 13.94
N ASN A 209 17.46 -10.24 13.17
CA ASN A 209 17.42 -8.86 12.73
C ASN A 209 16.33 -8.59 11.69
N ILE A 210 15.92 -9.56 10.86
CA ILE A 210 14.84 -9.32 9.87
C ILE A 210 13.47 -9.27 10.56
N PHE A 211 13.25 -10.14 11.56
CA PHE A 211 12.10 -10.04 12.45
C PHE A 211 12.12 -8.70 13.19
N LEU A 212 13.31 -8.28 13.62
CA LEU A 212 13.51 -7.00 14.26
C LEU A 212 13.20 -5.83 13.34
N GLU A 213 13.55 -5.81 12.05
CA GLU A 213 13.33 -4.66 11.15
C GLU A 213 11.84 -4.46 10.77
N LEU A 214 11.13 -5.55 10.48
CA LEU A 214 9.71 -5.54 10.12
C LEU A 214 8.82 -5.21 11.33
N THR A 215 9.15 -5.86 12.45
CA THR A 215 8.53 -5.57 13.75
C THR A 215 8.98 -4.20 14.24
N LYS A 216 10.22 -3.74 14.04
CA LYS A 216 10.66 -2.38 14.39
C LYS A 216 9.90 -1.35 13.57
N TYR A 217 9.70 -1.55 12.26
CA TYR A 217 9.00 -0.55 11.46
C TYR A 217 7.53 -0.48 11.84
N VAL A 218 6.85 -1.62 11.90
CA VAL A 218 5.46 -1.64 12.36
C VAL A 218 5.38 -1.19 13.81
N CYS A 219 6.31 -1.55 14.70
CA CYS A 219 6.40 -1.02 16.06
C CYS A 219 6.72 0.47 16.10
N VAL A 220 7.54 1.02 15.20
CA VAL A 220 7.83 2.46 15.08
C VAL A 220 6.56 3.17 14.63
N LEU A 221 5.85 2.60 13.65
CA LEU A 221 4.56 3.12 13.20
C LEU A 221 3.53 3.03 14.33
N ILE A 222 3.46 1.93 15.07
CA ILE A 222 2.63 1.73 16.27
C ILE A 222 3.06 2.68 17.41
N GLN A 223 4.34 2.95 17.60
CA GLN A 223 4.89 3.87 18.60
C GLN A 223 4.56 5.33 18.24
N GLU A 224 4.70 5.70 16.96
CA GLU A 224 4.26 6.97 16.39
C GLU A 224 2.75 7.15 16.55
N LEU A 225 1.96 6.11 16.28
CA LEU A 225 0.50 6.11 16.41
C LEU A 225 0.04 6.16 17.87
N ASN A 226 0.75 5.52 18.79
CA ASN A 226 0.41 5.49 20.22
C ASN A 226 1.00 6.64 21.04
N LYS A 227 1.91 7.47 20.49
CA LYS A 227 2.68 8.49 21.25
C LYS A 227 3.20 7.98 22.61
N ILE A 228 3.73 6.75 22.65
CA ILE A 228 4.40 6.24 23.85
C ILE A 228 5.90 6.50 23.66
N GLU A 229 6.46 7.37 24.52
CA GLU A 229 7.91 7.54 24.63
C GLU A 229 8.56 6.18 24.94
N VAL A 230 9.33 5.67 23.99
CA VAL A 230 10.22 4.54 24.25
C VAL A 230 11.46 5.10 24.93
N VAL A 231 11.49 5.03 26.26
CA VAL A 231 12.72 5.25 27.03
C VAL A 231 13.71 4.16 26.63
N LYS A 232 14.89 4.59 26.16
CA LYS A 232 16.00 3.72 25.74
C LYS A 232 16.54 2.87 26.89
#